data_AF-A0A166LDB3-F1
#
_entry.id   AF-A0A166LDB3-F1
#
_cell.length_a   1.000
_cell.length_b   1.000
_cell.length_c   1.000
_cell.angle_alpha   90.00
_cell.angle_beta   90.00
_cell.angle_gamma   90.00
#
_symmetry.space_group_name_H-M   'P 1'
#
loop_
_entity.id
_entity.type
_entity.pdbx_description
1 polymer ?
#
loop_
_entity_poly.entity_id
_entity_poly.type
_entity_poly.pdbx_seq_one_letter_code
_entity_poly.pdbx_strand_id
1 'polypeptide(L)'
;MSCHTADCAFLIENWPVTTDAALAEIGDFRKAYTVRPLPAYDVAGKLIRPYNYKAMLRGAKVKVYFHLKDENTKDLFGTELTNIIVLRAPYTEDSVTPGSGGPYGCHVLAEEAY
;
A
#
# COMPACT_ATOMS: atom_id res chain seq x y z
N MET A 1 -4.77 16.08 -19.99
CA MET A 1 -3.76 16.22 -18.91
C MET A 1 -2.99 14.91 -18.83
N SER A 2 -1.77 14.87 -19.36
CA SER A 2 -0.92 13.68 -19.29
C SER A 2 -0.24 13.70 -17.92
N CYS A 3 -0.70 12.89 -16.98
CA CYS A 3 0.07 12.64 -15.76
C CYS A 3 1.33 11.86 -16.14
N HIS A 4 2.49 12.28 -15.66
CA HIS A 4 3.70 11.47 -15.79
C HIS A 4 3.51 10.19 -14.97
N THR A 5 3.88 9.06 -15.57
CA THR A 5 3.50 7.68 -15.21
C THR A 5 3.82 7.26 -13.76
N ALA A 6 4.61 8.06 -13.02
CA ALA A 6 4.92 7.82 -11.62
C ALA A 6 3.83 8.35 -10.66
N ASP A 7 3.15 9.45 -10.99
CA ASP A 7 2.18 10.12 -10.10
C ASP A 7 0.73 9.64 -10.31
N CYS A 8 0.42 9.08 -11.47
CA CYS A 8 -0.94 8.58 -11.76
C CYS A 8 -1.38 7.49 -10.76
N ALA A 9 -0.44 6.67 -10.27
CA ALA A 9 -0.68 5.60 -9.30
C ALA A 9 -1.24 6.09 -7.94
N PHE A 10 -1.18 7.40 -7.69
CA PHE A 10 -1.64 8.04 -6.46
C PHE A 10 -2.97 8.77 -6.63
N LEU A 11 -3.56 8.76 -7.83
CA LEU A 11 -4.88 9.36 -8.11
C LEU A 11 -6.01 8.39 -7.75
N ILE A 12 -7.11 8.94 -7.20
CA ILE A 12 -8.34 8.20 -6.88
C ILE A 12 -8.84 7.38 -8.08
N GLU A 13 -8.69 7.93 -9.28
CA GLU A 13 -9.16 7.35 -10.54
C GLU A 13 -8.54 5.98 -10.84
N ASN A 14 -7.37 5.70 -10.27
CA ASN A 14 -6.63 4.45 -10.47
C ASN A 14 -6.73 3.52 -9.26
N TRP A 15 -7.65 3.79 -8.33
CA TRP A 15 -7.88 2.89 -7.20
C TRP A 15 -8.57 1.61 -7.65
N PRO A 16 -8.16 0.44 -7.13
CA PRO A 16 -8.80 -0.81 -7.47
C PRO A 16 -10.22 -0.84 -6.89
N VAL A 17 -11.22 -0.70 -7.75
CA VAL A 17 -12.64 -0.93 -7.43
C VAL A 17 -13.06 -2.30 -7.95
N THR A 18 -13.75 -3.08 -7.10
CA THR A 18 -14.15 -4.46 -7.43
C THR A 18 -15.65 -4.60 -7.69
N THR A 19 -16.42 -3.51 -7.57
CA THR A 19 -17.89 -3.51 -7.75
C THR A 19 -18.33 -2.34 -8.62
N ASP A 20 -19.38 -2.55 -9.40
CA ASP A 20 -19.95 -1.51 -10.29
C ASP A 20 -20.46 -0.31 -9.50
N ALA A 21 -21.00 -0.54 -8.30
CA ALA A 21 -21.42 0.53 -7.40
C ALA A 21 -20.23 1.41 -6.97
N ALA A 22 -19.09 0.81 -6.62
CA ALA A 22 -17.89 1.58 -6.27
C ALA A 22 -17.31 2.33 -7.48
N LEU A 23 -17.42 1.75 -8.67
CA LEU A 23 -17.01 2.41 -9.92
C LEU A 23 -17.89 3.63 -10.22
N ALA A 24 -19.20 3.55 -9.98
CA ALA A 24 -20.11 4.68 -10.18
C ALA A 24 -19.79 5.87 -9.26
N GLU A 25 -19.40 5.59 -8.01
CA GLU A 25 -19.13 6.61 -6.99
C GLU A 25 -17.73 7.26 -7.12
N ILE A 26 -16.79 6.61 -7.83
CA ILE A 26 -15.40 7.09 -7.94
C ILE A 26 -15.31 8.50 -8.55
N GLY A 27 -16.25 8.82 -9.45
CA GLY A 27 -16.32 10.11 -10.13
C GLY A 27 -16.70 11.26 -9.19
N ASP A 28 -17.54 10.99 -8.19
CA ASP A 28 -17.93 11.99 -7.19
C ASP A 28 -16.88 12.12 -6.09
N PHE A 29 -16.24 11.01 -5.71
CA PHE A 29 -15.10 11.02 -4.80
C PHE A 29 -13.95 11.88 -5.32
N ARG A 30 -13.66 11.83 -6.63
CA ARG A 30 -12.63 12.66 -7.24
C ARG A 30 -12.89 14.16 -7.09
N LYS A 31 -14.16 14.58 -7.15
CA LYS A 31 -14.50 16.02 -7.08
C LYS A 31 -14.40 16.56 -5.66
N ALA A 32 -14.65 15.72 -4.67
CA ALA A 32 -14.76 16.12 -3.27
C ALA A 32 -13.49 15.88 -2.45
N TYR A 33 -12.63 14.93 -2.84
CA TYR A 33 -11.53 14.46 -2.01
C TYR A 33 -10.19 14.44 -2.75
N THR A 34 -9.12 14.74 -2.01
CA THR A 34 -7.74 14.56 -2.45
C THR A 34 -7.14 13.38 -1.69
N VAL A 35 -6.54 12.45 -2.42
CA VAL A 35 -5.85 11.32 -1.81
C VAL A 35 -4.46 11.71 -1.37
N ARG A 36 -4.16 11.42 -0.11
CA ARG A 36 -2.81 11.46 0.43
C ARG A 36 -2.36 10.02 0.74
N PRO A 37 -1.60 9.39 -0.16
CA PRO A 37 -1.12 8.02 0.05
C PRO A 37 -0.20 7.97 1.28
N LEU A 38 -0.36 6.94 2.10
CA LEU A 38 0.52 6.71 3.24
C LEU A 38 1.90 6.27 2.74
N PRO A 39 2.99 7.02 3.01
CA PRO A 39 4.31 6.63 2.58
C PRO A 39 4.69 5.25 3.15
N ALA A 40 5.00 4.30 2.25
CA ALA A 40 5.45 2.97 2.61
C ALA A 40 6.77 2.68 1.92
N TYR A 41 7.73 2.08 2.61
CA TYR A 41 9.07 1.82 2.10
C TYR A 41 9.38 0.33 2.19
N ASP A 42 10.00 -0.23 1.16
CA ASP A 42 10.44 -1.62 1.15
C ASP A 42 11.68 -1.85 2.03
N VAL A 43 12.16 -3.09 2.07
CA VAL A 43 13.35 -3.48 2.86
C VAL A 43 14.64 -2.77 2.42
N ALA A 44 14.69 -2.25 1.18
CA ALA A 44 15.79 -1.47 0.64
C ALA A 44 15.60 0.04 0.84
N GLY A 45 14.53 0.45 1.52
CA GLY A 45 14.19 1.86 1.75
C GLY A 45 13.60 2.56 0.53
N LYS A 46 13.18 1.84 -0.50
CA LYS A 46 12.54 2.42 -1.69
C LYS A 46 11.05 2.61 -1.44
N LEU A 47 10.51 3.74 -1.90
CA LEU A 47 9.09 4.02 -1.82
C LEU A 47 8.29 2.95 -2.59
N ILE A 48 7.40 2.27 -1.88
CA ILE A 48 6.41 1.37 -2.44
C ILE A 48 5.30 2.22 -3.05
N ARG A 49 4.92 1.91 -4.29
CA ARG A 49 3.80 2.57 -4.96
C ARG A 49 2.46 1.96 -4.52
N PRO A 50 1.33 2.71 -4.52
CA PRO A 50 0.06 2.24 -3.95
C PRO A 50 -0.47 0.95 -4.57
N TYR A 51 -0.29 0.77 -5.88
CA TYR A 51 -0.67 -0.47 -6.57
C TYR A 51 0.04 -1.71 -6.01
N ASN A 52 1.22 -1.54 -5.39
CA ASN A 52 1.98 -2.62 -4.76
C ASN A 52 1.69 -2.78 -3.26
N TYR A 53 0.89 -1.90 -2.62
CA TYR A 53 0.66 -1.97 -1.18
C TYR A 53 0.09 -3.32 -0.75
N LYS A 54 -0.91 -3.83 -1.45
CA LYS A 54 -1.52 -5.11 -1.09
C LYS A 54 -0.49 -6.25 -1.17
N ALA A 55 0.28 -6.32 -2.25
CA ALA A 55 1.26 -7.37 -2.46
C ALA A 55 2.45 -7.28 -1.49
N MET A 56 2.89 -6.07 -1.14
CA MET A 56 4.11 -5.86 -0.34
C MET A 56 3.86 -5.67 1.15
N LEU A 57 2.64 -5.29 1.58
CA LEU A 57 2.33 -5.02 2.98
C LEU A 57 1.49 -6.13 3.63
N ARG A 58 0.69 -6.88 2.86
CA ARG A 58 -0.20 -7.91 3.42
C ARG A 58 0.61 -9.09 3.96
N GLY A 59 0.70 -9.22 5.28
CA GLY A 59 1.48 -10.26 5.95
C GLY A 59 2.96 -9.90 6.17
N ALA A 60 3.36 -8.68 5.81
CA ALA A 60 4.72 -8.19 6.02
C ALA A 60 4.95 -7.81 7.49
N LYS A 61 6.17 -8.03 7.98
CA LYS A 61 6.58 -7.43 9.27
C LYS A 61 7.02 -6.00 8.99
N VAL A 62 6.36 -5.04 9.62
CA VAL A 62 6.60 -3.62 9.38
C VAL A 62 6.96 -2.88 10.67
N LYS A 63 7.67 -1.76 10.51
CA LYS A 63 7.78 -0.69 11.49
C LYS A 63 6.79 0.41 11.08
N VAL A 64 5.96 0.85 12.01
CA VAL A 64 4.99 1.93 11.78
C VAL A 64 5.40 3.13 12.63
N TYR A 65 5.43 4.30 12.01
CA TYR A 65 5.55 5.57 12.71
C TYR A 65 4.17 6.24 12.73
N PHE A 66 3.76 6.71 13.90
CA PHE A 66 2.50 7.41 14.06
C PHE A 66 2.59 8.44 15.20
N HIS A 67 1.74 9.46 15.12
CA HIS A 67 1.52 10.42 16.19
C HIS A 67 0.25 10.01 16.95
N LEU A 68 0.37 9.79 18.26
CA LEU A 68 -0.78 9.68 19.13
C LEU A 68 -1.23 11.09 19.52
N LYS A 69 -2.50 11.41 19.29
CA LYS A 69 -3.09 12.69 19.61
C LYS A 69 -4.14 12.50 20.70
N ASP A 70 -3.96 13.20 21.81
CA ASP A 70 -4.99 13.35 22.82
C ASP A 70 -6.05 14.32 22.28
N GLU A 71 -7.26 13.82 22.05
CA GLU A 71 -8.39 14.68 21.76
C GLU A 71 -9.02 15.01 23.12
N ASN A 72 -8.99 16.28 23.54
CA ASN A 72 -9.38 16.80 24.87
C ASN A 72 -10.76 16.36 25.44
N THR A 73 -11.47 15.47 24.76
CA THR A 73 -12.54 14.61 25.24
C THR A 73 -11.99 13.41 26.00
N LYS A 74 -12.43 13.23 27.24
CA LYS A 74 -12.02 12.11 28.11
C LYS A 74 -12.03 10.78 27.32
N ASP A 75 -10.87 10.14 27.27
CA ASP A 75 -10.62 8.78 26.80
C ASP A 75 -10.62 8.55 25.28
N LEU A 76 -10.52 9.60 24.45
CA LEU A 76 -10.32 9.47 23.00
C LEU A 76 -8.90 9.82 22.60
N PHE A 77 -8.15 8.81 22.15
CA PHE A 77 -6.85 9.00 21.52
C PHE A 77 -6.97 8.80 20.01
N GLY A 78 -6.74 9.87 19.25
CA GLY A 78 -6.56 9.82 17.81
C GLY A 78 -5.16 9.32 17.46
N THR A 79 -4.99 8.74 16.26
CA THR A 79 -3.67 8.37 15.75
C THR A 79 -3.52 8.79 14.30
N GLU A 80 -2.45 9.52 13.99
CA GLU A 80 -2.06 9.85 12.62
C GLU A 80 -0.89 8.96 12.21
N LEU A 81 -1.08 8.09 11.21
CA LEU A 81 0.01 7.28 10.65
C LEU A 81 0.88 8.15 9.72
N THR A 82 2.18 8.14 9.97
CA THR A 82 3.15 8.97 9.24
C THR A 82 3.82 8.19 8.10
N ASN A 83 4.32 6.97 8.39
CA ASN A 83 4.90 6.10 7.38
C ASN A 83 5.05 4.65 7.88
N ILE A 84 5.16 3.74 6.89
CA ILE A 84 5.37 2.31 7.09
C ILE A 84 6.72 1.92 6.49
N ILE A 85 7.51 1.12 7.20
CA ILE A 85 8.76 0.56 6.67
C ILE A 85 8.68 -0.96 6.77
N VAL A 86 8.84 -1.66 5.65
CA VAL A 86 8.91 -3.12 5.61
C VAL A 86 10.24 -3.57 6.18
N LEU A 87 10.18 -4.34 7.27
CA LEU A 87 11.34 -4.97 7.89
C LEU A 87 11.55 -6.39 7.35
N ARG A 88 10.48 -7.04 6.91
CA ARG A 88 10.49 -8.37 6.29
C ARG A 88 9.34 -8.47 5.30
N ALA A 89 9.65 -9.00 4.11
CA ALA A 89 8.67 -9.29 3.07
C ALA A 89 7.51 -10.17 3.61
N PRO A 90 6.31 -10.06 3.03
CA PRO A 90 5.17 -10.86 3.44
C PRO A 90 5.43 -12.35 3.22
N TYR A 91 5.00 -13.16 4.19
CA TYR A 91 5.01 -14.61 4.03
C TYR A 91 3.88 -15.01 3.09
N THR A 92 4.19 -15.63 1.96
CA THR A 92 3.18 -16.32 1.14
C THR A 92 3.01 -17.73 1.69
N GLU A 93 1.81 -18.11 2.12
CA GLU A 93 1.51 -19.50 2.52
C GLU A 93 1.81 -20.50 1.39
N ASP A 94 1.84 -20.05 0.13
CA ASP A 94 2.26 -20.84 -1.04
C ASP A 94 3.77 -21.17 -1.07
N SER A 95 4.58 -20.68 -0.13
CA SER A 95 6.04 -20.90 -0.08
C SER A 95 6.47 -22.11 0.77
N VAL A 96 5.54 -22.96 1.23
CA VAL A 96 5.88 -24.23 1.88
C VAL A 96 6.30 -25.25 0.81
N THR A 97 7.49 -25.09 0.24
CA THR A 97 8.20 -26.18 -0.43
C THR A 97 8.99 -26.95 0.64
N PRO A 98 8.77 -28.26 0.81
CA PRO A 98 9.61 -29.07 1.67
C PRO A 98 10.95 -29.29 0.97
N GLY A 99 11.91 -28.41 1.23
CA GLY A 99 13.32 -28.63 0.89
C GLY A 99 13.97 -27.50 0.10
N SER A 100 15.03 -26.93 0.70
CA SER A 100 16.14 -26.18 0.10
C SER A 100 15.90 -24.73 -0.40
N GLY A 101 16.58 -23.77 0.26
CA GLY A 101 17.33 -22.73 -0.47
C GLY A 101 16.98 -21.24 -0.29
N GLY A 102 17.22 -20.66 0.90
CA GLY A 102 17.57 -19.23 1.08
C GLY A 102 16.44 -18.17 1.01
N PRO A 103 16.50 -17.05 1.78
CA PRO A 103 15.30 -16.35 2.22
C PRO A 103 14.90 -15.09 1.43
N TYR A 104 15.43 -14.87 0.23
CA TYR A 104 15.19 -13.63 -0.52
C TYR A 104 14.88 -13.89 -2.01
N GLY A 105 13.74 -14.53 -2.27
CA GLY A 105 13.16 -14.62 -3.61
C GLY A 105 11.93 -13.71 -3.71
N CYS A 106 12.12 -12.40 -3.85
CA CYS A 106 11.06 -11.55 -4.41
C CYS A 106 11.12 -11.74 -5.93
N HIS A 107 10.47 -12.78 -6.45
CA HIS A 107 10.19 -12.88 -7.88
C HIS A 107 9.15 -11.81 -8.21
N VAL A 108 9.65 -10.62 -8.54
CA VAL A 108 8.89 -9.66 -9.33
C VAL A 108 8.65 -10.35 -10.67
N LEU A 109 7.44 -10.88 -10.87
CA LEU A 109 6.96 -11.20 -12.21
C LEU A 109 6.72 -9.86 -12.91
N ALA A 110 7.78 -9.34 -13.50
CA ALA A 110 7.69 -8.40 -14.60
C ALA A 110 7.59 -9.23 -15.90
N GLU A 111 6.62 -8.84 -16.73
CA GLU A 111 6.43 -9.22 -18.13
C GLU A 111 5.89 -10.63 -18.42
N GLU A 112 4.63 -10.70 -18.86
CA GLU A 112 4.20 -11.03 -20.24
C GLU A 112 2.65 -10.88 -20.29
N ALA A 113 2.14 -9.89 -21.03
CA ALA A 113 1.57 -10.04 -22.38
C ALA A 113 0.08 -10.49 -22.41
N TYR A 114 -0.85 -9.52 -22.43
CA TYR A 114 -1.75 -9.16 -23.55
C TYR A 114 -2.75 -8.08 -23.14
#